data_AF-A0A4Y8Z0G6-F1
#
_entry.id   AF-A0A4Y8Z0G6-F1
#
_cell.length_a   1.000
_cell.length_b   1.000
_cell.length_c   1.000
_cell.angle_alpha   90.00
_cell.angle_beta   90.00
_cell.angle_gamma   90.00
#
_symmetry.space_group_name_H-M   'P 1'
#
loop_
_entity.id
_entity.type
_entity.pdbx_description
1 polymer ?
#
loop_
_entity_poly.entity_id
_entity_poly.type
_entity_poly.pdbx_seq_one_letter_code
_entity_poly.pdbx_strand_id
1 'polypeptide(L)'
;MMVLATRTAVLSPPVFFVWKALMRPDVHPKNQGFAWPVMFDGATLPRIVESSEFDRVIWSSPWPSVPDVLLQFDLTGATRLRWTLLAHAPAPNPHTVAWLRGQVSHLVNIDLRNATGY
;
A
#
# COMPACT_ATOMS: atom_id res chain seq x y z
N MET A 1 -4.32 -16.50 8.56
CA MET A 1 -3.63 -15.24 8.20
C MET A 1 -3.10 -14.62 9.50
N MET A 2 -1.85 -14.18 9.53
CA MET A 2 -1.27 -13.49 10.69
C MET A 2 -0.95 -12.03 10.36
N VAL A 3 -0.98 -11.16 11.37
CA VAL A 3 -0.58 -9.75 11.24
C VAL A 3 0.91 -9.62 11.57
N LEU A 4 1.70 -9.13 10.62
CA LEU A 4 3.14 -8.90 10.79
C LEU A 4 3.44 -7.51 11.34
N ALA A 5 2.72 -6.51 10.85
CA ALA A 5 2.84 -5.12 11.29
C ALA A 5 1.59 -4.33 10.90
N THR A 6 1.29 -3.29 11.68
CA THR A 6 0.22 -2.33 11.35
C THR A 6 0.64 -0.92 11.75
N ARG A 7 0.23 0.08 10.98
CA ARG A 7 0.41 1.48 11.33
C ARG A 7 -0.67 2.33 10.68
N THR A 8 -1.01 3.43 11.35
CA THR A 8 -1.94 4.44 10.82
C THR A 8 -1.18 5.69 10.42
N ALA A 9 -1.54 6.25 9.27
CA ALA A 9 -1.10 7.54 8.78
C ALA A 9 -2.31 8.45 8.56
N VAL A 10 -2.14 9.73 8.88
CA VAL A 10 -3.08 10.78 8.46
C VAL A 10 -2.54 11.35 7.16
N LEU A 11 -3.42 11.41 6.16
CA LEU A 11 -3.12 11.88 4.82
C LEU A 11 -3.86 13.21 4.61
N SER A 12 -3.24 14.17 3.94
CA SER A 12 -3.92 15.38 3.48
C SER A 12 -5.07 15.11 2.49
N PRO A 13 -4.96 14.20 1.49
CA PRO A 13 -6.06 13.92 0.58
C PRO A 13 -7.26 13.23 1.25
N PRO A 14 -8.48 13.45 0.74
CA PRO A 14 -9.66 12.67 1.13
C PRO A 14 -9.50 11.18 0.81
N VAL A 15 -10.08 10.31 1.65
CA VAL A 15 -10.02 8.84 1.49
C VAL A 15 -10.52 8.35 0.13
N PHE A 16 -11.54 8.96 -0.47
CA PHE A 16 -12.02 8.55 -1.80
C PHE A 16 -10.96 8.74 -2.88
N PHE A 17 -10.12 9.76 -2.76
CA PHE A 17 -9.04 10.05 -3.70
C PHE A 17 -7.89 9.07 -3.49
N VAL A 18 -7.55 8.80 -2.23
CA VAL A 18 -6.56 7.79 -1.86
C VAL A 18 -6.99 6.39 -2.32
N TRP A 19 -8.25 6.03 -2.14
CA TRP A 19 -8.82 4.76 -2.60
C TRP A 19 -8.67 4.61 -4.11
N LYS A 20 -9.02 5.64 -4.89
CA LYS A 20 -8.86 5.64 -6.35
C LYS A 20 -7.39 5.44 -6.76
N ALA A 21 -6.45 6.08 -6.07
CA ALA A 21 -5.02 5.85 -6.31
C ALA A 21 -4.67 4.38 -6.02
N LEU A 22 -5.04 3.86 -4.85
CA LEU A 22 -4.78 2.47 -4.44
C LEU A 22 -5.41 1.43 -5.38
N MET A 23 -6.53 1.75 -6.02
CA MET A 23 -7.19 0.89 -6.99
C MET A 23 -6.50 0.87 -8.37
N ARG A 24 -5.55 1.77 -8.62
CA ARG A 24 -4.81 1.87 -9.88
C ARG A 24 -3.33 2.14 -9.61
N PRO A 25 -2.56 1.17 -9.08
CA PRO A 25 -1.11 1.28 -8.92
C PRO A 25 -0.36 1.21 -10.26
N ASP A 26 -1.05 1.18 -11.38
CA ASP A 26 -0.49 1.20 -12.74
C ASP A 26 -0.50 2.60 -13.37
N VAL A 27 -1.26 3.55 -12.80
CA VAL A 27 -1.44 4.88 -13.37
C VAL A 27 -1.32 5.95 -12.29
N HIS A 28 -0.48 6.95 -12.51
CA HIS A 28 -0.41 8.09 -11.60
C HIS A 28 -1.80 8.73 -11.38
N PRO A 29 -2.25 8.97 -10.14
CA PRO A 29 -3.60 9.47 -9.86
C PRO A 29 -3.88 10.87 -10.43
N LYS A 30 -2.83 11.63 -10.76
CA LYS A 30 -2.91 12.92 -11.47
C LYS A 30 -2.65 12.84 -12.98
N ASN A 31 -2.64 11.64 -13.57
CA ASN A 31 -2.39 11.41 -15.01
C ASN A 31 -1.08 12.03 -15.52
N GLN A 32 0.00 11.95 -14.74
CA GLN A 32 1.30 12.56 -15.09
C GLN A 32 2.18 11.71 -16.03
N GLY A 33 1.63 10.64 -16.62
CA GLY A 33 2.31 9.83 -17.65
C GLY A 33 3.25 8.73 -17.15
N PHE A 34 3.49 8.62 -15.83
CA PHE A 34 4.20 7.50 -15.21
C PHE A 34 3.27 6.71 -14.27
N ALA A 35 3.68 5.51 -13.84
CA ALA A 35 2.97 4.76 -12.81
C ALA A 35 3.40 5.26 -11.42
N TRP A 36 2.46 5.35 -10.49
CA TRP A 36 2.77 5.37 -9.05
C TRP A 36 2.49 3.95 -8.54
N PRO A 37 3.14 3.43 -7.50
CA PRO A 37 4.23 4.02 -6.71
C PRO A 37 5.58 4.03 -7.44
N VAL A 38 6.37 5.10 -7.25
CA VAL A 38 7.71 5.25 -7.86
C VAL A 38 8.68 4.19 -7.35
N MET A 39 8.51 3.73 -6.11
CA MET A 39 9.32 2.64 -5.55
C MET A 39 9.16 1.30 -6.29
N PHE A 40 8.13 1.15 -7.13
CA PHE A 40 7.92 -0.04 -7.97
C PHE A 40 8.26 0.22 -9.44
N ASP A 41 8.92 1.33 -9.77
CA ASP A 41 9.40 1.57 -11.13
C ASP A 41 10.37 0.46 -11.56
N GLY A 42 10.09 -0.16 -12.71
CA GLY A 42 10.80 -1.35 -13.20
C GLY A 42 10.54 -2.65 -12.43
N ALA A 43 9.67 -2.65 -11.41
CA ALA A 43 9.28 -3.84 -10.65
C ALA A 43 7.84 -4.30 -10.96
N THR A 44 7.47 -5.47 -10.44
CA THR A 44 6.11 -6.00 -10.58
C THR A 44 5.13 -5.18 -9.76
N LEU A 45 4.15 -4.58 -10.42
CA LEU A 45 3.09 -3.85 -9.75
C LEU A 45 2.21 -4.79 -8.90
N PRO A 46 1.75 -4.33 -7.72
CA PRO A 46 0.84 -5.10 -6.90
C PRO A 46 -0.51 -5.29 -7.62
N ARG A 47 -1.09 -6.47 -7.48
CA ARG A 47 -2.44 -6.77 -7.94
C ARG A 47 -3.43 -6.54 -6.81
N ILE A 48 -4.64 -6.10 -7.14
CA ILE A 48 -5.72 -5.96 -6.17
C ILE A 48 -6.33 -7.34 -5.94
N VAL A 49 -6.19 -7.83 -4.71
CA VAL A 49 -6.73 -9.12 -4.27
C VAL A 49 -8.18 -8.96 -3.85
N GLU A 50 -8.49 -7.89 -3.12
CA GLU A 50 -9.82 -7.56 -2.63
C GLU A 50 -9.95 -6.05 -2.50
N SER A 51 -11.16 -5.51 -2.63
CA SER A 51 -11.44 -4.12 -2.34
C SER A 51 -12.87 -3.94 -1.86
N SER A 52 -13.07 -2.96 -0.98
CA SER A 52 -14.36 -2.42 -0.59
C SER A 52 -14.32 -0.92 -0.85
N GLU A 53 -15.36 -0.40 -1.50
CA GLU A 53 -15.38 0.98 -1.99
C GLU A 53 -15.16 1.97 -0.84
N PHE A 54 -14.13 2.81 -0.97
CA PHE A 54 -13.69 3.82 0.01
C PHE A 54 -13.27 3.33 1.40
N ASP A 55 -13.47 2.05 1.71
CA ASP A 55 -13.18 1.49 3.04
C ASP A 55 -11.90 0.64 3.06
N ARG A 56 -11.63 -0.12 1.98
CA ARG A 56 -10.51 -1.07 1.98
C ARG A 56 -9.96 -1.37 0.60
N VAL A 57 -8.65 -1.57 0.53
CA VAL A 57 -7.97 -2.18 -0.61
C VAL A 57 -6.93 -3.18 -0.10
N ILE A 58 -6.90 -4.39 -0.65
CA ILE A 58 -5.88 -5.40 -0.36
C ILE A 58 -5.05 -5.62 -1.62
N TRP A 59 -3.75 -5.44 -1.48
CA TRP A 59 -2.76 -5.71 -2.50
C TRP A 59 -2.08 -7.05 -2.28
N SER A 60 -1.76 -7.74 -3.37
CA SER A 60 -0.76 -8.80 -3.39
C SER A 60 0.61 -8.22 -3.06
N SER A 61 1.56 -9.06 -2.66
CA SER A 61 2.92 -8.59 -2.42
C SER A 61 3.49 -7.92 -3.69
N PRO A 62 3.94 -6.66 -3.60
CA PRO A 62 4.72 -6.03 -4.66
C PRO A 62 6.20 -6.44 -4.62
N TRP A 63 6.65 -7.17 -3.59
CA TRP A 63 8.05 -7.53 -3.41
C TRP A 63 8.30 -8.99 -3.82
N PRO A 64 9.12 -9.25 -4.86
CA PRO A 64 9.41 -10.60 -5.34
C PRO A 64 10.06 -11.51 -4.29
N SER A 65 10.77 -10.92 -3.32
CA SER A 65 11.42 -11.65 -2.23
C SER A 65 10.46 -12.21 -1.18
N VAL A 66 9.22 -11.71 -1.13
CA VAL A 66 8.17 -12.16 -0.20
C VAL A 66 6.80 -12.23 -0.89
N PRO A 67 6.61 -13.13 -1.87
CA PRO A 67 5.39 -13.15 -2.69
C PRO A 67 4.12 -13.46 -1.89
N ASP A 68 4.24 -14.15 -0.75
CA ASP A 68 3.12 -14.63 0.06
C ASP A 68 2.58 -13.61 1.07
N VAL A 69 3.09 -12.38 1.04
CA VAL A 69 2.64 -11.28 1.89
C VAL A 69 1.49 -10.54 1.22
N LEU A 70 0.50 -10.13 2.00
CA LEU A 70 -0.57 -9.25 1.57
C LEU A 70 -0.44 -7.90 2.28
N LEU A 71 -0.76 -6.84 1.56
CA LEU A 71 -0.77 -5.49 2.09
C LEU A 71 -2.20 -4.97 2.09
N GLN A 72 -2.80 -4.89 3.26
CA GLN A 72 -4.14 -4.36 3.43
C GLN A 72 -4.07 -2.88 3.80
N PHE A 73 -4.87 -2.06 3.11
CA PHE A 73 -5.13 -0.67 3.42
C PHE A 73 -6.58 -0.54 3.88
N ASP A 74 -6.79 -0.16 5.12
CA ASP A 74 -8.08 0.29 5.63
C ASP A 74 -8.11 1.82 5.61
N LEU A 75 -9.09 2.37 4.92
CA LEU A 75 -9.36 3.79 4.86
C LEU A 75 -10.49 4.09 5.86
N THR A 76 -10.26 5.05 6.75
CA THR A 76 -11.21 5.36 7.82
C THR A 76 -11.34 6.86 8.01
N GLY A 77 -12.56 7.30 8.34
CA GLY A 77 -12.87 8.73 8.42
C GLY A 77 -12.62 9.44 7.09
N ALA A 78 -12.30 10.74 7.15
CA ALA A 78 -12.09 11.54 5.94
C ALA A 78 -10.67 11.41 5.35
N THR A 79 -9.66 11.08 6.17
CA THR A 79 -8.24 11.29 5.84
C THR A 79 -7.29 10.25 6.43
N ARG A 80 -7.78 9.22 7.13
CA ARG A 80 -6.90 8.24 7.78
C ARG A 80 -6.75 6.99 6.93
N LEU A 81 -5.51 6.55 6.77
CA LEU A 81 -5.16 5.28 6.16
C LEU A 81 -4.41 4.45 7.20
N ARG A 82 -4.92 3.26 7.49
CA ARG A 82 -4.21 2.23 8.25
C ARG A 82 -3.74 1.17 7.28
N TRP A 83 -2.44 0.88 7.29
CA TRP A 83 -1.91 -0.24 6.54
C TRP A 83 -1.58 -1.39 7.49
N THR A 84 -1.77 -2.61 7.01
CA THR A 84 -1.51 -3.85 7.73
C THR A 84 -0.81 -4.84 6.81
N LEU A 85 0.35 -5.32 7.24
CA LEU A 85 1.07 -6.41 6.58
C LEU A 85 0.53 -7.74 7.11
N LEU A 86 0.10 -8.59 6.18
CA LEU A 86 -0.49 -9.89 6.46
C LEU A 86 0.35 -10.98 5.80
N ALA A 87 0.44 -12.15 6.42
CA ALA A 87 1.08 -13.31 5.80
C ALA A 87 0.40 -14.62 6.20
N HIS A 88 0.61 -15.66 5.40
CA HIS A 88 0.35 -17.03 5.78
C HIS A 88 1.55 -17.61 6.55
N ALA A 89 1.35 -18.73 7.25
CA ALA A 89 2.46 -19.44 7.88
C ALA A 89 3.28 -20.19 6.81
N PRO A 90 4.62 -20.23 6.92
CA PRO A 90 5.43 -19.67 8.00
C PRO A 90 5.62 -18.14 7.88
N ALA A 91 5.70 -17.46 9.03
CA ALA A 91 5.96 -16.02 9.08
C ALA A 91 7.35 -15.70 8.48
N PRO A 92 7.51 -14.58 7.76
CA PRO A 92 8.84 -14.06 7.44
C PRO A 92 9.64 -13.82 8.72
N ASN A 93 10.97 -13.94 8.62
CA ASN A 93 11.85 -13.67 9.75
C ASN A 93 11.71 -12.19 10.22
N PRO A 94 12.08 -11.87 11.47
CA PRO A 94 11.91 -10.51 12.02
C PRO A 94 12.62 -9.41 11.24
N HIS A 95 13.77 -9.71 10.61
CA HIS A 95 14.53 -8.75 9.80
C HIS A 95 13.75 -8.39 8.53
N THR A 96 13.18 -9.38 7.85
CA THR A 96 12.30 -9.17 6.68
C THR A 96 11.06 -8.37 7.06
N VAL A 97 10.44 -8.65 8.21
CA VAL A 97 9.29 -7.86 8.70
C VAL A 97 9.68 -6.40 8.96
N ALA A 98 10.86 -6.15 9.54
CA ALA A 98 11.36 -4.80 9.77
C ALA A 98 11.60 -4.04 8.45
N TRP A 99 12.21 -4.71 7.46
CA TRP A 99 12.40 -4.16 6.12
C TRP A 99 11.07 -3.83 5.45
N LEU A 100 10.09 -4.76 5.46
CA LEU A 100 8.76 -4.55 4.88
C LEU A 100 8.02 -3.36 5.49
N ARG A 101 8.07 -3.22 6.82
CA ARG A 101 7.52 -2.04 7.51
C ARG A 101 8.16 -0.74 7.02
N GLY A 102 9.46 -0.74 6.74
CA GLY A 102 10.16 0.40 6.14
C GLY A 102 9.64 0.71 4.74
N GLN A 103 9.50 -0.32 3.90
CA GLN A 103 9.00 -0.21 2.53
C GLN A 103 7.56 0.35 2.49
N VAL A 104 6.64 -0.22 3.28
CA VAL A 104 5.25 0.29 3.35
C VAL A 104 5.21 1.70 3.94
N SER A 105 6.05 2.01 4.92
CA SER A 105 6.13 3.37 5.47
C SER A 105 6.59 4.37 4.41
N HIS A 106 7.54 4.00 3.55
CA HIS A 106 7.97 4.83 2.41
C HIS A 106 6.84 5.00 1.40
N LEU A 107 6.22 3.89 0.97
CA LEU A 107 5.08 3.88 0.06
C LEU A 107 3.98 4.87 0.49
N VAL A 108 3.56 4.80 1.74
CA VAL A 108 2.43 5.59 2.25
C VAL A 108 2.81 7.05 2.54
N ASN A 109 4.00 7.28 3.12
CA ASN A 109 4.36 8.62 3.58
C ASN A 109 5.13 9.45 2.55
N ILE A 110 5.68 8.82 1.51
CA ILE A 110 6.42 9.49 0.44
C ILE A 110 5.67 9.33 -0.88
N ASP A 111 5.61 8.12 -1.44
CA ASP A 111 5.06 7.93 -2.80
C ASP A 111 3.59 8.33 -2.90
N LEU A 112 2.75 7.87 -1.98
CA LEU A 112 1.33 8.19 -2.00
C LEU A 112 1.09 9.70 -1.76
N ARG A 113 1.86 10.33 -0.88
CA ARG A 113 1.76 11.78 -0.64
C ARG A 113 2.21 12.59 -1.85
N ASN A 114 3.32 12.21 -2.47
CA ASN A 114 3.81 12.84 -3.68
C ASN A 114 2.83 12.67 -4.84
N ALA A 115 2.30 11.46 -5.02
CA ALA A 115 1.36 11.15 -6.11
C ALA A 115 0.04 11.90 -5.95
N THR A 116 -0.46 12.00 -4.73
CA THR A 116 -1.68 12.76 -4.43
C THR A 116 -1.43 14.28 -4.37
N GLY A 117 -0.19 14.70 -4.13
CA GLY A 117 0.30 16.09 -4.09
C GLY A 117 -0.57 17.01 -3.24
N TYR A 118 -0.87 16.57 -2.02
CA TYR A 118 -1.45 17.35 -0.92
C TYR A 118 -0.51 17.30 0.29
#